data_AF-F2DBM0-F1
#
_entry.id   AF-F2DBM0-F1
#
_cell.length_a   1.000
_cell.length_b   1.000
_cell.length_c   1.000
_cell.angle_alpha   90.00
_cell.angle_beta   90.00
_cell.angle_gamma   90.00
#
_symmetry.space_group_name_H-M   'P 1'
#
loop_
_entity.id
_entity.type
_entity.pdbx_description
1 polymer ?
#
loop_
_entity_poly.entity_id
_entity_poly.type
_entity_poly.pdbx_seq_one_letter_code
_entity_poly.pdbx_strand_id
1 'polypeptide(L)'
;MAAIMAARGQGLEQDFDFFVVVDFEATCVKDARIYPQEIIEFPAVLVDGASGRIESSFRRYVRPKHHPVLTQFCRKLTGIRQEDVDGGVDLGEALWLHDAWLKAATAGAGSSRRVQLAVVTWGDWDCRTMLEFECRFKGIEKPSYFDRWINLRVPFQAALGGGGRVNLEEAVRAAGLDWEGRLHCGLDDALNTARLLAEIMRRGVKMTITGSLAPPAPIQQKQQPRRSPCGGSPALAPPPIQQQPPRTGPCGGSFPLLPAPIQQKQQQPPQTPAMGVWIRQLDAGHGSLDTATGRLHCGVAGPMQSGYGNWTPAMGVLWTN
;
A
#
# COMPACT_ATOMS: atom_id res chain seq x y z
N MET A 1 39.10 14.68 21.59
CA MET A 1 38.82 13.23 21.39
C MET A 1 37.55 12.86 22.14
N ALA A 2 36.40 13.33 21.66
CA ALA A 2 35.10 12.97 22.23
C ALA A 2 34.51 11.84 21.37
N ALA A 3 34.52 10.63 21.91
CA ALA A 3 33.86 9.48 21.33
C ALA A 3 32.34 9.69 21.46
N ILE A 4 31.67 9.99 20.35
CA ILE A 4 30.22 9.91 20.25
C ILE A 4 29.88 8.43 20.21
N MET A 5 29.46 7.90 21.37
CA MET A 5 28.79 6.62 21.47
C MET A 5 27.54 6.67 20.59
N ALA A 6 27.56 5.94 19.48
CA ALA A 6 26.37 5.64 18.71
C ALA A 6 25.40 4.89 19.65
N ALA A 7 24.38 5.59 20.14
CA ALA A 7 23.27 4.95 20.81
C ALA A 7 22.68 3.94 19.82
N ARG A 8 22.80 2.64 20.16
CA ARG A 8 21.99 1.59 19.55
C ARG A 8 20.54 2.00 19.79
N GLY A 9 19.89 2.57 18.78
CA GLY A 9 18.51 3.04 18.90
C GLY A 9 17.61 1.88 19.28
N GLN A 10 17.17 1.85 20.53
CA GLN A 10 16.04 1.03 20.94
C GLN A 10 14.82 1.64 20.24
N GLY A 11 14.32 0.96 19.21
CA GLY A 11 13.10 1.38 18.52
C GLY A 11 11.95 1.50 19.52
N LEU A 12 10.99 2.38 19.20
CA LEU A 12 9.79 2.51 20.02
C LEU A 12 9.02 1.18 20.01
N GLU A 13 8.74 0.65 21.21
CA GLU A 13 7.95 -0.58 21.38
C GLU A 13 6.56 -0.42 20.73
N GLN A 14 6.21 -1.36 19.87
CA GLN A 14 4.92 -1.39 19.19
C GLN A 14 3.88 -2.18 20.01
N ASP A 15 2.60 -1.84 19.86
CA ASP A 15 1.50 -2.57 20.54
C ASP A 15 1.17 -3.91 19.87
N PHE A 16 1.67 -4.13 18.65
CA PHE A 16 1.44 -5.35 17.87
C PHE A 16 2.71 -6.21 17.87
N ASP A 17 2.53 -7.52 18.07
CA ASP A 17 3.62 -8.49 17.98
C ASP A 17 4.05 -8.69 16.53
N PHE A 18 3.09 -8.65 15.61
CA PHE A 18 3.36 -8.77 14.17
C PHE A 18 2.51 -7.82 13.35
N PHE A 19 3.08 -7.40 12.23
CA PHE A 19 2.37 -6.74 11.15
C PHE A 19 2.28 -7.68 9.95
N VAL A 20 1.12 -7.71 9.29
CA VAL A 20 0.87 -8.50 8.08
C VAL A 20 0.62 -7.53 6.94
N VAL A 21 1.62 -7.32 6.11
CA VAL A 21 1.58 -6.37 5.00
C VAL A 21 0.97 -7.06 3.79
N VAL A 22 -0.10 -6.48 3.23
CA VAL A 22 -0.86 -7.05 2.10
C VAL A 22 -0.98 -6.02 0.99
N ASP A 23 -0.85 -6.47 -0.26
CA ASP A 23 -1.11 -5.66 -1.45
C ASP A 23 -1.71 -6.55 -2.56
N PHE A 24 -3.02 -6.43 -2.79
CA PHE A 24 -3.69 -7.26 -3.78
C PHE A 24 -3.48 -6.74 -5.20
N GLU A 25 -3.29 -7.66 -6.14
CA GLU A 25 -3.55 -7.36 -7.55
C GLU A 25 -4.91 -7.90 -7.96
N ALA A 26 -5.58 -7.18 -8.85
CA ALA A 26 -6.93 -7.52 -9.29
C ALA A 26 -7.10 -7.36 -10.81
N THR A 27 -8.08 -8.05 -11.37
CA THR A 27 -8.48 -7.90 -12.77
C THR A 27 -8.68 -6.43 -13.13
N CYS A 28 -8.21 -5.99 -14.30
CA CYS A 28 -8.40 -4.62 -14.74
C CYS A 28 -8.48 -4.50 -16.27
N VAL A 29 -9.00 -3.37 -16.74
CA VAL A 29 -9.10 -3.00 -18.15
C VAL A 29 -8.54 -1.60 -18.33
N LYS A 30 -8.00 -1.31 -19.51
CA LYS A 30 -7.46 0.01 -19.81
C LYS A 30 -8.59 1.04 -19.91
N ASP A 31 -8.40 2.22 -19.31
CA ASP A 31 -9.27 3.40 -19.44
C ASP A 31 -10.75 3.18 -19.03
N ALA A 32 -11.05 2.10 -18.31
CA ALA A 32 -12.40 1.75 -17.90
C ALA A 32 -12.41 0.95 -16.59
N ARG A 33 -13.61 0.68 -16.08
CA ARG A 33 -13.83 -0.19 -14.91
C ARG A 33 -14.30 -1.56 -15.37
N ILE A 34 -13.80 -2.60 -14.72
CA ILE A 34 -14.31 -3.97 -14.85
C ILE A 34 -15.22 -4.28 -13.67
N TYR A 35 -16.34 -4.94 -13.91
CA TYR A 35 -17.28 -5.35 -12.88
C TYR A 35 -17.74 -6.81 -13.11
N PRO A 36 -17.75 -7.67 -12.08
CA PRO A 36 -17.06 -7.47 -10.80
C PRO A 36 -15.55 -7.37 -11.02
N GLN A 37 -14.85 -6.66 -10.13
CA GLN A 37 -13.39 -6.77 -10.04
C GLN A 37 -13.06 -7.98 -9.18
N GLU A 38 -12.04 -8.75 -9.54
CA GLU A 38 -11.64 -9.98 -8.83
C GLU A 38 -10.14 -9.93 -8.51
N ILE A 39 -9.76 -10.33 -7.28
CA ILE A 39 -8.38 -10.52 -6.86
C ILE A 39 -7.77 -11.64 -7.70
N ILE A 40 -6.55 -11.41 -8.18
CA ILE A 40 -5.77 -12.36 -9.00
C ILE A 40 -4.39 -12.66 -8.40
N GLU A 41 -3.94 -11.86 -7.43
CA GLU A 41 -2.77 -12.15 -6.61
C GLU A 41 -3.05 -11.75 -5.16
N PHE A 42 -2.76 -12.67 -4.23
CA PHE A 42 -2.83 -12.48 -2.80
C PHE A 42 -1.45 -12.73 -2.19
N PRO A 43 -0.65 -11.68 -2.01
CA PRO A 43 0.59 -11.71 -1.26
C PRO A 43 0.37 -11.26 0.18
N ALA A 44 1.23 -11.73 1.08
CA ALA A 44 1.35 -11.19 2.42
C ALA A 44 2.80 -11.27 2.90
N VAL A 45 3.24 -10.29 3.70
CA VAL A 45 4.58 -10.26 4.30
C VAL A 45 4.44 -10.07 5.80
N LEU A 46 5.01 -10.99 6.58
CA LEU A 46 5.01 -10.95 8.03
C LEU A 46 6.23 -10.16 8.52
N VAL A 47 5.99 -9.15 9.36
CA VAL A 47 7.03 -8.30 9.95
C VAL A 47 6.93 -8.38 11.47
N ASP A 48 8.06 -8.65 12.12
CA ASP A 48 8.19 -8.65 13.58
C ASP A 48 8.01 -7.23 14.15
N GLY A 49 7.10 -7.07 15.10
CA GLY A 49 6.70 -5.78 15.63
C GLY A 49 7.75 -5.10 16.51
N ALA A 50 8.67 -5.87 17.10
CA ALA A 50 9.74 -5.34 17.95
C ALA A 50 10.94 -4.86 17.13
N SER A 51 11.37 -5.64 16.14
CA SER A 51 12.59 -5.41 15.37
C SER A 51 12.34 -4.78 14.00
N GLY A 52 11.12 -4.85 13.47
CA GLY A 52 10.82 -4.48 12.09
C GLY A 52 11.39 -5.46 11.06
N ARG A 53 11.90 -6.62 11.48
CA ARG A 53 12.47 -7.64 10.58
C ARG A 53 11.35 -8.34 9.82
N ILE A 54 11.57 -8.58 8.53
CA ILE A 54 10.70 -9.44 7.71
C ILE A 54 10.98 -10.90 8.09
N GLU A 55 9.96 -11.61 8.57
CA GLU A 55 10.07 -13.00 9.06
C GLU A 55 9.74 -14.03 7.97
N SER A 56 8.69 -13.76 7.19
CA SER A 56 8.19 -14.69 6.18
C SER A 56 7.35 -13.93 5.16
N SER A 57 7.20 -14.52 3.97
CA SER A 57 6.23 -14.10 2.98
C SER A 57 5.30 -15.24 2.58
N PHE A 58 4.14 -14.86 2.05
CA PHE A 58 3.11 -15.72 1.48
C PHE A 58 2.71 -15.15 0.13
N ARG A 59 2.39 -16.04 -0.81
CA ARG A 59 1.89 -15.66 -2.12
C ARG A 59 0.99 -16.75 -2.68
N ARG A 60 -0.19 -16.35 -3.16
CA ARG A 60 -1.05 -17.19 -3.99
C ARG A 60 -1.60 -16.38 -5.15
N TYR A 61 -1.60 -16.98 -6.34
CA TYR A 61 -2.44 -16.48 -7.42
C TYR A 61 -3.85 -16.98 -7.21
N VAL A 62 -4.82 -16.13 -7.54
CA VAL A 62 -6.24 -16.38 -7.38
C VAL A 62 -6.87 -16.47 -8.75
N ARG A 63 -7.67 -17.52 -8.97
CA ARG A 63 -8.36 -17.75 -10.24
C ARG A 63 -9.66 -16.95 -10.30
N PRO A 64 -9.77 -15.94 -11.20
CA PRO A 64 -11.00 -15.18 -11.35
C PRO A 64 -12.08 -16.06 -12.00
N LYS A 65 -13.33 -15.93 -11.54
CA LYS A 65 -14.48 -16.74 -12.02
C LYS A 65 -15.34 -15.99 -13.02
N HIS A 66 -15.43 -14.67 -12.91
CA HIS A 66 -16.27 -13.84 -13.79
C HIS A 66 -15.50 -13.36 -15.00
N HIS A 67 -14.23 -12.99 -14.82
CA HIS A 67 -13.33 -12.56 -15.88
C HIS A 67 -12.10 -13.49 -15.94
N PRO A 68 -12.27 -14.78 -16.31
CA PRO A 68 -11.20 -15.78 -16.26
C PRO A 68 -10.02 -15.45 -17.18
N VAL A 69 -10.28 -14.75 -18.30
CA VAL A 69 -9.24 -14.34 -19.25
C VAL A 69 -8.77 -12.93 -18.93
N LEU A 70 -7.51 -12.80 -18.51
CA LEU A 70 -6.89 -11.52 -18.19
C LEU A 70 -6.70 -10.69 -19.46
N THR A 71 -7.10 -9.42 -19.39
CA THR A 71 -6.83 -8.48 -20.48
C THR A 71 -5.34 -8.31 -20.70
N GLN A 72 -4.95 -7.94 -21.93
CA GLN A 72 -3.54 -7.65 -22.22
C GLN A 72 -3.01 -6.50 -21.35
N PHE A 73 -3.85 -5.51 -21.04
CA PHE A 73 -3.49 -4.41 -20.15
C PHE A 73 -3.19 -4.93 -18.74
N CYS A 74 -4.08 -5.74 -18.16
CA CYS A 74 -3.89 -6.33 -16.83
C CYS A 74 -2.58 -7.11 -16.75
N ARG A 75 -2.34 -8.03 -17.68
CA ARG A 75 -1.10 -8.83 -17.73
C ARG A 75 0.15 -7.97 -17.85
N LYS A 76 0.11 -6.91 -18.67
CA LYS A 76 1.24 -5.98 -18.82
C LYS A 76 1.46 -5.13 -17.58
N LEU A 77 0.39 -4.71 -16.92
CA LEU A 77 0.46 -3.90 -15.71
C LEU A 77 1.03 -4.72 -14.55
N THR A 78 0.41 -5.87 -14.24
CA THR A 78 0.73 -6.67 -13.06
C THR A 78 1.89 -7.65 -13.28
N GLY A 79 2.20 -7.99 -14.54
CA GLY A 79 3.19 -9.02 -14.87
C GLY A 79 2.67 -10.45 -14.72
N ILE A 80 1.44 -10.62 -14.24
CA ILE A 80 0.78 -11.92 -14.04
C ILE A 80 0.45 -12.51 -15.42
N ARG A 81 0.82 -13.76 -15.62
CA ARG A 81 0.51 -14.52 -16.84
C ARG A 81 -0.87 -15.15 -16.73
N GLN A 82 -1.43 -15.53 -17.87
CA GLN A 82 -2.70 -16.26 -17.88
C GLN A 82 -2.56 -17.62 -17.17
N GLU A 83 -1.45 -18.32 -17.39
CA GLU A 83 -1.14 -19.60 -16.74
C GLU A 83 -1.04 -19.51 -15.20
N ASP A 84 -0.64 -18.34 -14.66
CA ASP A 84 -0.56 -18.11 -13.21
C ASP A 84 -1.96 -18.14 -12.57
N VAL A 85 -2.95 -17.49 -13.20
CA VAL A 85 -4.32 -17.46 -12.68
C VAL A 85 -5.10 -18.71 -13.05
N ASP A 86 -4.81 -19.34 -14.19
CA ASP A 86 -5.42 -20.62 -14.58
C ASP A 86 -5.05 -21.73 -13.59
N GLY A 87 -3.79 -21.74 -13.13
CA GLY A 87 -3.29 -22.62 -12.06
C GLY A 87 -3.54 -22.10 -10.63
N GLY A 88 -4.20 -20.95 -10.49
CA GLY A 88 -4.49 -20.32 -9.20
C GLY A 88 -5.60 -21.04 -8.43
N VAL A 89 -5.68 -20.75 -7.13
CA VAL A 89 -6.74 -21.25 -6.24
C VAL A 89 -7.94 -20.31 -6.22
N ASP A 90 -9.08 -20.75 -5.70
CA ASP A 90 -10.21 -19.84 -5.46
C ASP A 90 -9.90 -18.89 -4.27
N LEU A 91 -10.50 -17.68 -4.26
CA LEU A 91 -10.23 -16.69 -3.21
C LEU A 91 -10.47 -17.23 -1.78
N GLY A 92 -11.53 -18.00 -1.58
CA GLY A 92 -11.83 -18.61 -0.27
C GLY A 92 -10.73 -19.57 0.20
N GLU A 93 -10.16 -20.34 -0.73
CA GLU A 93 -9.03 -21.23 -0.44
C GLU A 93 -7.75 -20.43 -0.18
N ALA A 94 -7.50 -19.36 -0.94
CA ALA A 94 -6.36 -18.46 -0.69
C ALA A 94 -6.42 -17.84 0.72
N LEU A 95 -7.60 -17.43 1.18
CA LEU A 95 -7.82 -16.91 2.54
C LEU A 95 -7.57 -17.98 3.60
N TRP A 96 -8.04 -19.22 3.38
CA TRP A 96 -7.78 -20.33 4.29
C TRP A 96 -6.28 -20.67 4.37
N LEU A 97 -5.59 -20.73 3.23
CA LEU A 97 -4.14 -20.96 3.15
C LEU A 97 -3.35 -19.83 3.82
N HIS A 98 -3.78 -18.58 3.65
CA HIS A 98 -3.18 -17.43 4.32
C HIS A 98 -3.32 -17.53 5.85
N ASP A 99 -4.50 -17.89 6.35
CA ASP A 99 -4.74 -18.08 7.78
C ASP A 99 -3.88 -19.22 8.37
N ALA A 100 -3.77 -20.34 7.64
CA ALA A 100 -2.91 -21.46 8.02
C ALA A 100 -1.42 -21.04 8.06
N TRP A 101 -0.96 -20.29 7.05
CA TRP A 101 0.39 -19.75 7.02
C TRP A 101 0.66 -18.80 8.20
N LEU A 102 -0.24 -17.87 8.50
CA LEU A 102 -0.09 -16.96 9.64
C LEU A 102 0.00 -17.69 10.97
N LYS A 103 -0.86 -18.70 11.19
CA LYS A 103 -0.83 -19.52 12.41
C LYS A 103 0.50 -20.26 12.56
N ALA A 104 1.01 -20.84 11.48
CA ALA A 104 2.29 -21.54 11.49
C ALA A 104 3.46 -20.56 11.75
N ALA A 105 3.49 -19.42 11.06
CA ALA A 105 4.56 -18.44 11.16
C ALA A 105 4.62 -17.74 12.54
N THR A 106 3.51 -17.71 13.28
CA THR A 106 3.41 -17.05 14.60
C THR A 106 3.36 -18.02 15.78
N ALA A 107 3.44 -19.34 15.55
CA ALA A 107 3.24 -20.37 16.56
C ALA A 107 4.20 -20.27 17.77
N GLY A 108 5.41 -19.73 17.59
CA GLY A 108 6.41 -19.57 18.65
C GLY A 108 6.26 -18.30 19.51
N ALA A 109 5.45 -17.32 19.09
CA ALA A 109 5.43 -15.98 19.68
C ALA A 109 4.46 -15.81 20.87
N GLY A 110 3.75 -16.88 21.26
CA GLY A 110 2.56 -16.78 22.12
C GLY A 110 2.52 -17.70 23.33
N SER A 111 3.67 -18.10 23.90
CA SER A 111 3.71 -19.09 25.00
C SER A 111 2.96 -18.68 26.29
N SER A 112 2.54 -17.42 26.42
CA SER A 112 1.83 -16.91 27.62
C SER A 112 0.73 -15.87 27.37
N ARG A 113 0.54 -15.36 26.14
CA ARG A 113 -0.56 -14.43 25.80
C ARG A 113 -0.97 -14.51 24.34
N ARG A 114 -2.17 -14.01 24.03
CA ARG A 114 -2.68 -13.92 22.65
C ARG A 114 -1.82 -12.96 21.83
N VAL A 115 -1.29 -13.46 20.71
CA VAL A 115 -0.56 -12.69 19.71
C VAL A 115 -1.44 -11.55 19.17
N GLN A 116 -0.92 -10.33 19.22
CA GLN A 116 -1.54 -9.14 18.65
C GLN A 116 -1.00 -8.93 17.23
N LEU A 117 -1.89 -8.93 16.25
CA LEU A 117 -1.56 -8.72 14.84
C LEU A 117 -2.27 -7.47 14.30
N ALA A 118 -1.65 -6.80 13.33
CA ALA A 118 -2.32 -5.78 12.53
C ALA A 118 -2.04 -5.98 11.04
N VAL A 119 -3.10 -5.90 10.22
CA VAL A 119 -2.95 -5.83 8.77
C VAL A 119 -2.44 -4.44 8.40
N VAL A 120 -1.50 -4.38 7.46
CA VAL A 120 -0.93 -3.14 6.93
C VAL A 120 -1.09 -3.13 5.41
N THR A 121 -1.52 -2.00 4.87
CA THR A 121 -1.69 -1.79 3.43
C THR A 121 -1.15 -0.41 3.07
N TRP A 122 -0.79 -0.18 1.81
CA TRP A 122 -0.40 1.18 1.40
C TRP A 122 -1.58 2.16 1.41
N GLY A 123 -2.80 1.68 1.17
CA GLY A 123 -4.01 2.50 1.16
C GLY A 123 -5.23 1.72 1.62
N ASP A 124 -6.39 2.38 1.65
CA ASP A 124 -7.63 1.70 2.09
C ASP A 124 -8.18 0.71 1.07
N TRP A 125 -7.72 0.76 -0.19
CA TRP A 125 -8.32 0.02 -1.29
C TRP A 125 -8.36 -1.49 -1.04
N ASP A 126 -7.26 -2.09 -0.62
CA ASP A 126 -7.12 -3.54 -0.45
C ASP A 126 -8.16 -4.14 0.50
N CYS A 127 -8.22 -3.61 1.73
CA CYS A 127 -9.13 -4.12 2.77
C CYS A 127 -10.55 -3.55 2.63
N ARG A 128 -10.69 -2.23 2.45
CA ARG A 128 -12.02 -1.56 2.44
C ARG A 128 -12.80 -1.84 1.17
N THR A 129 -12.11 -1.87 0.03
CA THR A 129 -12.76 -1.93 -1.28
C THR A 129 -12.66 -3.31 -1.87
N MET A 130 -11.44 -3.81 -2.13
CA MET A 130 -11.24 -5.00 -2.95
C MET A 130 -11.70 -6.28 -2.23
N LEU A 131 -11.05 -6.63 -1.12
CA LEU A 131 -11.34 -7.87 -0.39
C LEU A 131 -12.76 -7.89 0.16
N GLU A 132 -13.22 -6.76 0.73
CA GLU A 132 -14.57 -6.64 1.27
C GLU A 132 -15.65 -6.80 0.19
N PHE A 133 -15.48 -6.15 -0.97
CA PHE A 133 -16.43 -6.28 -2.07
C PHE A 133 -16.47 -7.72 -2.56
N GLU A 134 -15.33 -8.33 -2.86
CA GLU A 134 -15.30 -9.64 -3.50
C GLU A 134 -15.79 -10.75 -2.58
N CYS A 135 -15.43 -10.72 -1.29
CA CYS A 135 -15.95 -11.68 -0.32
C CYS A 135 -17.47 -11.58 -0.20
N ARG A 136 -18.03 -10.36 -0.12
CA ARG A 136 -19.49 -10.17 -0.10
C ARG A 136 -20.16 -10.63 -1.39
N PHE A 137 -19.58 -10.27 -2.53
CA PHE A 137 -20.11 -10.59 -3.85
C PHE A 137 -20.15 -12.11 -4.09
N LYS A 138 -19.13 -12.84 -3.62
CA LYS A 138 -19.01 -14.30 -3.78
C LYS A 138 -19.56 -15.11 -2.59
N GLY A 139 -20.05 -14.47 -1.53
CA GLY A 139 -20.51 -15.16 -0.32
C GLY A 139 -19.40 -15.89 0.44
N ILE A 140 -18.17 -15.37 0.41
CA ILE A 140 -17.00 -15.95 1.09
C ILE A 140 -16.89 -15.37 2.49
N GLU A 141 -16.67 -16.25 3.48
CA GLU A 141 -16.37 -15.81 4.85
C GLU A 141 -14.97 -15.19 4.91
N LYS A 142 -14.92 -13.91 5.27
CA LYS A 142 -13.68 -13.14 5.36
C LYS A 142 -13.13 -13.20 6.80
N PRO A 143 -11.82 -13.50 7.01
CA PRO A 143 -11.21 -13.43 8.33
C PRO A 143 -11.31 -12.02 8.93
N SER A 144 -11.76 -11.92 10.18
CA SER A 144 -12.07 -10.64 10.84
C SER A 144 -10.84 -9.76 11.12
N TYR A 145 -9.63 -10.31 11.08
CA TYR A 145 -8.41 -9.50 11.18
C TYR A 145 -8.20 -8.57 9.96
N PHE A 146 -8.91 -8.79 8.86
CA PHE A 146 -8.98 -7.84 7.73
C PHE A 146 -10.00 -6.71 7.95
N ASP A 147 -10.79 -6.71 9.03
CA ASP A 147 -11.79 -5.67 9.29
C ASP A 147 -11.16 -4.37 9.81
N ARG A 148 -9.90 -4.43 10.24
CA ARG A 148 -9.13 -3.32 10.81
C ARG A 148 -7.72 -3.37 10.26
N TRP A 149 -7.23 -2.25 9.75
CA TRP A 149 -5.90 -2.18 9.13
C TRP A 149 -5.22 -0.84 9.41
N ILE A 150 -3.92 -0.82 9.11
CA ILE A 150 -3.07 0.36 9.10
C ILE A 150 -2.86 0.74 7.64
N ASN A 151 -3.44 1.87 7.24
CA ASN A 151 -3.15 2.53 5.98
C ASN A 151 -1.82 3.29 6.17
N LEU A 152 -0.73 2.73 5.64
CA LEU A 152 0.64 3.18 5.90
C LEU A 152 0.91 4.61 5.38
N ARG A 153 0.09 5.15 4.46
CA ARG A 153 0.17 6.56 4.06
C ARG A 153 0.01 7.51 5.25
N VAL A 154 -0.82 7.17 6.24
CA VAL A 154 -1.09 8.02 7.39
C VAL A 154 0.15 8.20 8.28
N PRO A 155 0.77 7.15 8.82
CA PRO A 155 2.01 7.30 9.59
C PRO A 155 3.18 7.77 8.71
N PHE A 156 3.23 7.42 7.42
CA PHE A 156 4.23 7.94 6.50
C PHE A 156 4.18 9.48 6.41
N GLN A 157 3.00 10.04 6.17
CA GLN A 157 2.80 11.50 6.08
C GLN A 157 3.16 12.19 7.39
N ALA A 158 2.80 11.60 8.53
CA ALA A 158 3.14 12.14 9.85
C ALA A 158 4.65 12.13 10.12
N ALA A 159 5.36 11.10 9.64
CA ALA A 159 6.76 10.85 9.97
C ALA A 159 7.76 11.56 9.05
N LEU A 160 7.45 11.67 7.75
CA LEU A 160 8.38 12.19 6.75
C LEU A 160 8.00 13.57 6.20
N GLY A 161 6.80 14.09 6.52
CA GLY A 161 6.35 15.40 6.08
C GLY A 161 6.12 15.45 4.56
N GLY A 162 4.86 15.50 4.14
CA GLY A 162 4.53 15.62 2.72
C GLY A 162 3.08 16.03 2.53
N GLY A 163 2.86 17.25 2.04
CA GLY A 163 1.52 17.81 1.79
C GLY A 163 0.83 17.29 0.52
N GLY A 164 1.22 16.12 0.00
CA GLY A 164 0.78 15.62 -1.30
C GLY A 164 0.36 14.15 -1.31
N ARG A 165 -0.40 13.77 -2.34
CA ARG A 165 -0.68 12.37 -2.67
C ARG A 165 0.56 11.80 -3.38
N VAL A 166 1.42 11.09 -2.65
CA VAL A 166 2.51 10.30 -3.23
C VAL A 166 2.06 8.87 -3.49
N ASN A 167 2.59 8.25 -4.53
CA ASN A 167 2.46 6.81 -4.75
C ASN A 167 3.43 6.03 -3.85
N LEU A 168 3.32 4.69 -3.85
CA LEU A 168 4.14 3.84 -2.97
C LEU A 168 5.64 3.95 -3.29
N GLU A 169 5.99 3.91 -4.58
CA GLU A 169 7.38 3.97 -5.03
C GLU A 169 8.05 5.30 -4.62
N GLU A 170 7.35 6.41 -4.80
CA GLU A 170 7.79 7.74 -4.35
C GLU A 170 7.98 7.77 -2.84
N ALA A 171 7.09 7.16 -2.07
CA ALA A 171 7.18 7.12 -0.61
C ALA A 171 8.37 6.28 -0.13
N VAL A 172 8.62 5.13 -0.77
CA VAL A 172 9.81 4.29 -0.52
C VAL A 172 11.09 5.10 -0.77
N ARG A 173 11.19 5.79 -1.91
CA ARG A 173 12.33 6.66 -2.23
C ARG A 173 12.47 7.84 -1.27
N ALA A 174 11.37 8.49 -0.90
CA ALA A 174 11.38 9.59 0.06
C ALA A 174 11.83 9.15 1.47
N ALA A 175 11.64 7.88 1.81
CA ALA A 175 12.18 7.29 3.03
C ALA A 175 13.67 6.96 2.98
N GLY A 176 14.33 7.18 1.83
CA GLY A 176 15.75 6.86 1.62
C GLY A 176 15.99 5.38 1.31
N LEU A 177 14.96 4.66 0.84
CA LEU A 177 15.04 3.28 0.41
C LEU A 177 14.99 3.21 -1.12
N ASP A 178 15.66 2.21 -1.68
CA ASP A 178 15.52 1.89 -3.10
C ASP A 178 14.32 0.98 -3.34
N TRP A 179 13.68 1.15 -4.49
CA TRP A 179 12.64 0.22 -4.94
C TRP A 179 13.31 -1.08 -5.39
N GLU A 180 12.82 -2.23 -4.91
CA GLU A 180 13.27 -3.54 -5.38
C GLU A 180 12.13 -4.33 -6.03
N GLY A 181 12.46 -5.11 -7.05
CA GLY A 181 11.48 -5.92 -7.78
C GLY A 181 10.66 -5.08 -8.78
N ARG A 182 9.50 -5.59 -9.13
CA ARG A 182 8.66 -5.06 -10.21
C ARG A 182 7.44 -4.35 -9.64
N LEU A 183 7.22 -3.08 -10.04
CA LEU A 183 5.99 -2.35 -9.74
C LEU A 183 4.75 -3.14 -10.16
N HIS A 184 3.74 -3.17 -9.31
CA HIS A 184 2.49 -3.90 -9.53
C HIS A 184 2.64 -5.43 -9.60
N CYS A 185 3.79 -5.97 -9.17
CA CYS A 185 3.81 -7.34 -8.67
C CYS A 185 3.42 -7.27 -7.20
N GLY A 186 2.32 -7.91 -6.81
CA GLY A 186 1.78 -7.73 -5.47
C GLY A 186 2.78 -8.11 -4.37
N LEU A 187 3.56 -9.18 -4.55
CA LEU A 187 4.58 -9.57 -3.56
C LEU A 187 5.70 -8.53 -3.44
N ASP A 188 6.18 -7.97 -4.56
CA ASP A 188 7.22 -6.95 -4.53
C ASP A 188 6.70 -5.65 -3.91
N ASP A 189 5.47 -5.24 -4.24
CA ASP A 189 4.80 -4.08 -3.63
C ASP A 189 4.64 -4.28 -2.10
N ALA A 190 4.24 -5.48 -1.66
CA ALA A 190 4.10 -5.81 -0.23
C ALA A 190 5.46 -5.84 0.50
N LEU A 191 6.53 -6.34 -0.13
CA LEU A 191 7.89 -6.33 0.42
C LEU A 191 8.43 -4.90 0.58
N ASN A 192 8.25 -4.05 -0.43
CA ASN A 192 8.64 -2.63 -0.33
C ASN A 192 7.81 -1.90 0.73
N THR A 193 6.51 -2.19 0.83
CA THR A 193 5.66 -1.65 1.90
C THR A 193 6.12 -2.11 3.28
N ALA A 194 6.56 -3.36 3.43
CA ALA A 194 7.12 -3.89 4.67
C ALA A 194 8.43 -3.20 5.08
N ARG A 195 9.32 -2.92 4.12
CA ARG A 195 10.55 -2.15 4.37
C ARG A 195 10.25 -0.71 4.77
N LEU A 196 9.28 -0.08 4.10
CA LEU A 196 8.82 1.26 4.46
C LEU A 196 8.23 1.29 5.88
N LEU A 197 7.41 0.30 6.24
CA LEU A 197 6.89 0.12 7.60
C LEU A 197 8.02 0.04 8.63
N ALA A 198 9.01 -0.83 8.39
CA ALA A 198 10.16 -1.00 9.28
C ALA A 198 10.97 0.30 9.43
N GLU A 199 11.17 1.05 8.35
CA GLU A 199 11.86 2.35 8.38
C GLU A 199 11.08 3.40 9.16
N ILE A 200 9.75 3.45 9.01
CA ILE A 200 8.88 4.34 9.79
C ILE A 200 8.94 3.97 11.29
N MET A 201 8.91 2.68 11.63
CA MET A 201 9.07 2.19 13.01
C MET A 201 10.44 2.59 13.59
N ARG A 202 11.52 2.44 12.81
CA ARG A 202 12.89 2.82 13.19
C ARG A 202 13.02 4.31 13.48
N ARG A 203 12.20 5.15 12.84
CA ARG A 203 12.10 6.60 13.11
C ARG A 203 11.29 6.93 14.37
N GLY A 204 10.87 5.93 15.14
CA GLY A 204 10.20 6.10 16.44
C GLY A 204 8.70 6.35 16.34
N VAL A 205 8.07 5.95 15.24
CA VAL A 205 6.62 6.16 15.03
C VAL A 205 5.85 4.95 15.56
N LYS A 206 4.81 5.22 16.36
CA LYS A 206 3.92 4.18 16.88
C LYS A 206 2.84 3.84 15.85
N MET A 207 2.76 2.57 15.46
CA MET A 207 1.75 2.09 14.53
C MET A 207 0.41 1.93 15.25
N THR A 208 -0.64 2.51 14.68
CA THR A 208 -2.02 2.42 15.21
C THR A 208 -2.99 2.13 14.07
N ILE A 209 -4.11 1.45 14.38
CA ILE A 209 -5.15 1.18 13.40
C ILE A 209 -5.71 2.49 12.85
N THR A 210 -5.68 2.67 11.54
CA THR A 210 -6.18 3.88 10.86
C THR A 210 -7.43 3.61 10.03
N GLY A 211 -7.71 2.34 9.70
CA GLY A 211 -8.84 1.91 8.89
C GLY A 211 -9.67 0.84 9.60
N SER A 212 -10.98 0.90 9.40
CA SER A 212 -11.95 -0.08 9.91
C SER A 212 -13.18 -0.16 9.01
N LEU A 213 -13.77 -1.35 8.92
CA LEU A 213 -15.10 -1.59 8.32
C LEU A 213 -16.24 -1.24 9.28
N ALA A 214 -15.99 -1.19 10.60
CA ALA A 214 -17.00 -0.80 11.57
C ALA A 214 -17.44 0.67 11.35
N PRO A 215 -18.72 0.99 11.56
CA PRO A 215 -19.17 2.38 11.55
C PRO A 215 -18.37 3.21 12.55
N PRO A 216 -18.04 4.48 12.25
CA PRO A 216 -17.42 5.36 13.24
C PRO A 216 -18.33 5.45 14.46
N ALA A 217 -17.73 5.41 15.66
CA ALA A 217 -18.48 5.55 16.90
C ALA A 217 -19.31 6.85 16.86
N PRO A 218 -20.56 6.85 17.35
CA PRO A 218 -21.34 8.07 17.46
C PRO A 218 -20.53 9.12 18.22
N ILE A 219 -20.38 10.32 17.64
CA ILE A 219 -19.76 11.44 18.33
C ILE A 219 -20.64 11.71 19.55
N GLN A 220 -20.18 11.34 20.75
CA GLN A 220 -20.76 11.84 21.98
C GLN A 220 -20.49 13.34 21.99
N GLN A 221 -21.47 14.13 21.55
CA GLN A 221 -21.48 15.56 21.81
C GLN A 221 -21.37 15.68 23.33
N LYS A 222 -20.19 16.11 23.82
CA LYS A 222 -20.05 16.59 25.19
C LYS A 222 -21.15 17.64 25.35
N GLN A 223 -22.19 17.30 26.11
CA GLN A 223 -23.20 18.26 26.50
C GLN A 223 -22.43 19.39 27.19
N GLN A 224 -22.38 20.56 26.56
CA GLN A 224 -21.86 21.75 27.21
C GLN A 224 -22.68 21.97 28.48
N PRO A 225 -22.05 22.28 29.62
CA PRO A 225 -22.79 22.63 30.82
C PRO A 225 -23.72 23.80 30.47
N ARG A 226 -25.03 23.60 30.65
CA ARG A 226 -26.01 24.68 30.48
C ARG A 226 -25.62 25.81 31.43
N ARG A 227 -25.12 26.92 30.88
CA ARG A 227 -24.97 28.16 31.65
C ARG A 227 -26.37 28.69 31.95
N SER A 228 -26.71 28.75 33.23
CA SER A 228 -27.90 29.46 33.72
C SER A 228 -27.82 30.94 33.32
N PRO A 229 -28.86 31.53 32.71
CA PRO A 229 -28.90 32.96 32.47
C PRO A 229 -29.44 33.66 33.72
N CYS A 230 -28.56 34.38 34.43
CA CYS A 230 -28.96 35.35 35.44
C CYS A 230 -29.05 36.75 34.81
N GLY A 231 -30.26 37.35 34.88
CA GLY A 231 -30.49 38.77 35.18
C GLY A 231 -30.43 39.83 34.07
N GLY A 232 -31.61 40.39 33.73
CA GLY A 232 -31.95 41.79 33.38
C GLY A 232 -31.16 42.51 32.28
N SER A 233 -31.74 43.21 31.29
CA SER A 233 -32.92 44.08 31.26
C SER A 233 -33.32 44.40 29.79
N PRO A 234 -34.46 45.07 29.52
CA PRO A 234 -35.26 44.83 28.32
C PRO A 234 -34.85 45.72 27.13
N ALA A 235 -34.86 45.14 25.93
CA ALA A 235 -34.79 45.88 24.68
C ALA A 235 -35.96 45.49 23.76
N LEU A 236 -36.79 46.52 23.51
CA LEU A 236 -37.85 46.73 22.52
C LEU A 236 -38.05 45.65 21.45
N ALA A 237 -39.30 45.18 21.38
CA ALA A 237 -39.81 44.25 20.37
C ALA A 237 -39.95 44.91 18.99
N PRO A 238 -39.53 44.25 17.89
CA PRO A 238 -39.97 44.58 16.54
C PRO A 238 -41.33 43.91 16.21
N PRO A 239 -42.10 44.47 15.25
CA PRO A 239 -43.49 44.10 14.97
C PRO A 239 -43.63 42.75 14.24
N PRO A 240 -44.84 42.15 14.24
CA PRO A 240 -45.06 40.78 13.77
C PRO A 240 -44.98 40.65 12.24
N ILE A 241 -44.18 39.70 11.77
CA ILE A 241 -44.17 39.24 10.38
C ILE A 241 -45.34 38.27 10.18
N GLN A 242 -46.19 38.59 9.20
CA GLN A 242 -47.33 37.78 8.76
C GLN A 242 -46.89 36.39 8.29
N GLN A 243 -47.57 35.38 8.82
CA GLN A 243 -47.44 33.98 8.40
C GLN A 243 -48.07 33.81 7.00
N GLN A 244 -47.32 33.28 6.05
CA GLN A 244 -47.88 32.71 4.82
C GLN A 244 -48.09 31.19 5.00
N PRO A 245 -49.20 30.63 4.51
CA PRO A 245 -49.53 29.21 4.67
C PRO A 245 -48.63 28.29 3.82
N PRO A 246 -48.53 27.00 4.18
CA PRO A 246 -47.61 26.05 3.56
C PRO A 246 -48.00 25.74 2.12
N ARG A 247 -47.05 25.83 1.20
CA ARG A 247 -47.21 25.28 -0.15
C ARG A 247 -46.96 23.76 -0.10
N THR A 248 -48.02 23.03 -0.41
CA THR A 248 -48.01 21.61 -0.71
C THR A 248 -47.29 21.38 -2.04
N GLY A 249 -46.32 20.46 -2.06
CA GLY A 249 -45.64 19.96 -3.25
C GLY A 249 -45.38 18.46 -3.09
N PRO A 250 -45.63 17.64 -4.13
CA PRO A 250 -45.80 16.20 -3.96
C PRO A 250 -44.47 15.45 -3.76
N CYS A 251 -44.54 14.46 -2.88
CA CYS A 251 -43.58 13.37 -2.76
C CYS A 251 -43.48 12.58 -4.07
N GLY A 252 -42.26 12.23 -4.49
CA GLY A 252 -42.05 11.28 -5.59
C GLY A 252 -40.76 11.53 -6.33
N GLY A 253 -39.63 11.20 -5.72
CA GLY A 253 -38.32 11.28 -6.35
C GLY A 253 -37.38 10.23 -5.77
N SER A 254 -37.49 8.99 -6.23
CA SER A 254 -36.46 7.98 -6.05
C SER A 254 -35.23 8.41 -6.86
N PHE A 255 -34.32 9.15 -6.23
CA PHE A 255 -32.99 9.34 -6.77
C PHE A 255 -32.20 8.03 -6.55
N PRO A 256 -31.69 7.37 -7.60
CA PRO A 256 -30.68 6.35 -7.38
C PRO A 256 -29.48 7.06 -6.74
N LEU A 257 -29.08 6.57 -5.56
CA LEU A 257 -27.79 6.91 -4.96
C LEU A 257 -26.73 6.55 -6.00
N LEU A 258 -26.17 7.56 -6.67
CA LEU A 258 -24.93 7.40 -7.40
C LEU A 258 -23.90 6.84 -6.41
N PRO A 259 -23.33 5.65 -6.65
CA PRO A 259 -22.29 5.15 -5.76
C PRO A 259 -21.13 6.15 -5.78
N ALA A 260 -20.63 6.46 -4.58
CA ALA A 260 -19.42 7.27 -4.41
C ALA A 260 -18.33 6.79 -5.37
N PRO A 261 -17.44 7.67 -5.87
CA PRO A 261 -16.37 7.25 -6.78
C PRO A 261 -15.51 6.18 -6.10
N ILE A 262 -15.72 4.94 -6.51
CA ILE A 262 -14.94 3.78 -6.07
C ILE A 262 -13.50 4.03 -6.50
N GLN A 263 -12.61 4.16 -5.51
CA GLN A 263 -11.18 4.24 -5.72
C GLN A 263 -10.76 2.90 -6.35
N GLN A 264 -10.15 2.92 -7.52
CA GLN A 264 -9.26 1.82 -7.93
C GLN A 264 -7.90 2.10 -7.28
N LYS A 265 -7.10 1.06 -6.97
CA LYS A 265 -5.65 1.23 -6.72
C LYS A 265 -5.16 2.20 -7.79
N GLN A 266 -4.51 3.31 -7.41
CA GLN A 266 -4.18 4.39 -8.35
C GLN A 266 -3.31 3.84 -9.49
N GLN A 267 -3.96 3.44 -10.58
CA GLN A 267 -3.33 2.85 -11.76
C GLN A 267 -2.97 4.00 -12.69
N GLN A 268 -1.99 4.82 -12.30
CA GLN A 268 -1.35 5.72 -13.25
C GLN A 268 -0.19 4.95 -13.90
N PRO A 269 -0.09 4.95 -15.24
CA PRO A 269 1.11 4.43 -15.89
C PRO A 269 2.33 5.22 -15.39
N PRO A 270 3.52 4.60 -15.32
CA PRO A 270 4.73 5.30 -14.92
C PRO A 270 4.91 6.54 -15.81
N GLN A 271 4.88 7.71 -15.19
CA GLN A 271 5.29 8.94 -15.85
C GLN A 271 6.78 8.77 -16.14
N THR A 272 7.16 8.78 -17.42
CA THR A 272 8.56 8.96 -17.80
C THR A 272 9.09 10.19 -17.07
N PRO A 273 10.22 10.13 -16.35
CA PRO A 273 10.72 11.29 -15.65
C PRO A 273 11.01 12.37 -16.69
N ALA A 274 10.21 13.44 -16.69
CA ALA A 274 10.63 14.69 -17.29
C ALA A 274 11.92 15.08 -16.54
N MET A 275 13.00 15.28 -17.29
CA MET A 275 14.25 15.85 -16.79
C MET A 275 13.98 17.25 -16.25
N GLY A 276 13.45 17.33 -15.03
CA GLY A 276 13.33 18.54 -14.25
C GLY A 276 14.72 18.92 -13.78
N VAL A 277 15.29 19.95 -14.40
CA VAL A 277 16.54 20.57 -14.00
C VAL A 277 16.37 21.10 -12.58
N TRP A 278 16.91 20.38 -11.60
CA TRP A 278 17.13 20.92 -10.27
C TRP A 278 18.28 21.93 -10.37
N ILE A 279 17.93 23.21 -10.53
CA ILE A 279 18.88 24.32 -10.37
C ILE A 279 19.29 24.32 -8.89
N ARG A 280 20.44 23.72 -8.58
CA ARG A 280 21.15 24.01 -7.34
C ARG A 280 21.75 25.40 -7.47
N GLN A 281 21.26 26.29 -6.63
CA GLN A 281 21.87 27.59 -6.37
C GLN A 281 23.23 27.34 -5.71
N LEU A 282 24.32 27.59 -6.44
CA LEU A 282 25.67 27.64 -5.91
C LEU A 282 26.09 29.11 -5.87
N ASP A 283 26.40 29.56 -4.66
CA ASP A 283 26.97 30.87 -4.38
C ASP A 283 28.35 31.04 -5.00
N ALA A 284 28.64 32.30 -5.29
CA ALA A 284 29.71 32.82 -6.11
C ALA A 284 31.14 32.50 -5.63
N GLY A 285 32.01 32.18 -6.59
CA GLY A 285 33.46 32.22 -6.44
C GLY A 285 34.09 32.69 -7.75
N HIS A 286 34.73 33.86 -7.72
CA HIS A 286 35.42 34.51 -8.84
C HIS A 286 36.54 33.63 -9.42
N GLY A 287 36.72 33.64 -10.74
CA GLY A 287 37.90 33.05 -11.38
C GLY A 287 37.88 33.07 -12.91
N SER A 288 38.48 34.13 -13.46
CA SER A 288 39.09 34.33 -14.79
C SER A 288 38.74 33.41 -15.98
N LEU A 289 38.33 34.06 -17.07
CA LEU A 289 38.39 33.55 -18.44
C LEU A 289 39.82 33.14 -18.83
N ASP A 290 39.93 32.04 -19.57
CA ASP A 290 40.90 31.92 -20.66
C ASP A 290 40.36 31.01 -21.77
N THR A 291 40.37 31.56 -22.98
CA THR A 291 39.98 30.94 -24.24
C THR A 291 41.16 30.19 -24.86
N ALA A 292 41.05 28.89 -25.16
CA ALA A 292 41.85 28.27 -26.22
C ALA A 292 41.41 26.85 -26.60
N THR A 293 41.19 26.69 -27.91
CA THR A 293 41.42 25.48 -28.73
C THR A 293 40.53 24.25 -28.54
N GLY A 294 39.65 24.06 -29.53
CA GLY A 294 39.02 22.79 -29.81
C GLY A 294 39.97 21.79 -30.49
N ARG A 295 39.71 20.51 -30.23
CA ARG A 295 39.95 19.40 -31.16
C ARG A 295 39.12 18.19 -30.72
N LEU A 296 38.19 17.80 -31.57
CA LEU A 296 37.52 16.50 -31.54
C LEU A 296 38.45 15.48 -32.21
N HIS A 297 38.80 14.41 -31.50
CA HIS A 297 39.37 13.21 -32.10
C HIS A 297 38.34 12.09 -32.09
N CYS A 298 37.95 11.70 -33.29
CA CYS A 298 37.26 10.48 -33.64
C CYS A 298 38.21 9.28 -33.52
N GLY A 299 37.74 8.18 -32.92
CA GLY A 299 38.44 6.91 -32.82
C GLY A 299 37.44 5.77 -32.79
N VAL A 300 37.29 5.10 -33.93
CA VAL A 300 36.45 3.93 -34.17
C VAL A 300 37.25 2.68 -33.76
N ALA A 301 36.64 1.76 -33.00
CA ALA A 301 37.20 0.43 -32.75
C ALA A 301 36.21 -0.65 -33.24
N GLY A 302 36.69 -1.47 -34.18
CA GLY A 302 36.00 -2.62 -34.76
C GLY A 302 36.08 -3.89 -33.91
N PRO A 303 35.51 -5.01 -34.39
CA PRO A 303 35.05 -6.12 -33.56
C PRO A 303 36.11 -7.21 -33.31
N MET A 304 36.04 -7.86 -32.14
CA MET A 304 36.79 -9.07 -31.81
C MET A 304 35.96 -10.33 -32.12
N GLN A 305 36.54 -11.21 -32.95
CA GLN A 305 36.05 -12.56 -33.23
C GLN A 305 36.63 -13.60 -32.26
N SER A 306 35.75 -14.55 -31.90
CA SER A 306 35.92 -15.99 -31.65
C SER A 306 37.24 -16.57 -31.14
N GLY A 307 37.15 -17.32 -30.03
CA GLY A 307 38.09 -18.38 -29.65
C GLY A 307 37.33 -19.57 -29.05
N TYR A 308 37.46 -20.72 -29.72
CA TYR A 308 36.93 -22.04 -29.36
C TYR A 308 37.59 -22.63 -28.12
N GLY A 309 36.84 -23.47 -27.37
CA GLY A 309 37.38 -24.35 -26.33
C GLY A 309 36.42 -25.51 -26.00
N ASN A 310 36.68 -26.68 -26.58
CA ASN A 310 35.97 -27.95 -26.39
C ASN A 310 36.07 -28.49 -24.97
N TRP A 311 34.98 -29.06 -24.44
CA TRP A 311 34.98 -30.05 -23.37
C TRP A 311 33.86 -31.08 -23.60
N THR A 312 34.22 -32.36 -23.76
CA THR A 312 33.34 -33.55 -23.67
C THR A 312 34.14 -34.71 -23.03
N PRO A 313 33.55 -35.87 -22.64
CA PRO A 313 33.29 -36.16 -21.23
C PRO A 313 33.79 -37.57 -20.79
N ALA A 314 33.86 -37.85 -19.48
CA ALA A 314 34.00 -39.21 -18.91
C ALA A 314 33.74 -39.11 -17.39
N MET A 315 33.12 -40.03 -16.63
CA MET A 315 32.54 -41.36 -16.83
C MET A 315 31.39 -41.52 -15.83
N GLY A 316 30.45 -42.43 -16.13
CA GLY A 316 29.49 -42.94 -15.14
C GLY A 316 30.11 -44.04 -14.25
N VAL A 317 29.47 -44.25 -13.09
CA VAL A 317 29.50 -45.53 -12.36
C VAL A 317 28.09 -45.76 -11.80
N LEU A 318 27.64 -46.99 -11.95
CA LEU A 318 26.30 -47.51 -11.67
C LEU A 318 26.44 -48.70 -10.69
N TRP A 319 25.41 -48.90 -9.85
CA TRP A 319 25.03 -50.07 -9.04
C TRP A 319 25.67 -50.37 -7.68
N THR A 320 24.86 -50.42 -6.62
CA THR A 320 24.21 -51.59 -5.97
C THR A 320 23.38 -51.03 -4.79
N ASN A 321 22.21 -51.51 -4.35
CA ASN A 321 21.49 -52.79 -4.41
C ASN A 321 19.98 -52.52 -4.30
#